data_AF-A0A937J4N1-F1
#
_entry.id   AF-A0A937J4N1-F1
#
_cell.length_a   1.000
_cell.length_b   1.000
_cell.length_c   1.000
_cell.angle_alpha   90.00
_cell.angle_beta   90.00
_cell.angle_gamma   90.00
#
_symmetry.space_group_name_H-M   'P 1'
#
loop_
_entity.id
_entity.type
_entity.pdbx_description
1 polymer ?
#
loop_
_entity_poly.entity_id
_entity_poly.type
_entity_poly.pdbx_seq_one_letter_code
_entity_poly.pdbx_strand_id
1 'polypeptide(L)'
;MVIWCMRRLRVVSKFSARGFTLIEVLVAMAITALVAIVSYSALSAAISSAEALRISTERARDIGQVMAILSRDIRQVAKRPVIDEFGQRMPAVLGGELARDELTLTRAGWHNSTGAPRSTLQRVHWWIEDETLWRGYFPVL
;
A
#
# COMPACT_ATOMS: atom_id res chain seq x y z
N MET A 1 -75.52 -27.65 -50.86
CA MET A 1 -74.87 -27.60 -52.20
C MET A 1 -74.48 -26.15 -52.45
N VAL A 2 -73.23 -25.72 -52.62
CA VAL A 2 -71.92 -26.35 -52.73
C VAL A 2 -70.91 -25.37 -52.11
N ILE A 3 -69.97 -25.94 -51.37
CA ILE A 3 -68.77 -25.32 -50.79
C ILE A 3 -67.83 -24.89 -51.92
N TRP A 4 -67.34 -23.65 -51.92
CA TRP A 4 -66.03 -23.36 -52.54
C TRP A 4 -65.20 -22.41 -51.66
N CYS A 5 -64.20 -23.05 -51.07
CA CYS A 5 -63.11 -22.50 -50.29
C CYS A 5 -62.04 -21.96 -51.25
N MET A 6 -61.67 -20.68 -51.15
CA MET A 6 -60.46 -20.15 -51.77
C MET A 6 -59.56 -19.46 -50.73
N ARG A 7 -58.84 -20.34 -50.05
CA ARG A 7 -57.50 -20.22 -49.44
C ARG A 7 -56.67 -19.00 -49.88
N ARG A 8 -56.47 -18.06 -48.94
CA ARG A 8 -55.53 -16.94 -49.02
C ARG A 8 -54.09 -17.47 -49.13
N LEU A 9 -53.43 -17.27 -50.27
CA LEU A 9 -52.02 -17.62 -50.44
C LEU A 9 -51.15 -16.65 -49.63
N ARG A 10 -50.48 -17.18 -48.61
CA ARG A 10 -49.51 -16.47 -47.78
C ARG A 10 -48.16 -16.48 -48.51
N VAL A 11 -47.74 -15.34 -49.07
CA VAL A 11 -46.39 -15.20 -49.66
C VAL A 11 -45.38 -15.22 -48.51
N VAL A 12 -44.75 -16.36 -48.29
CA VAL A 12 -43.57 -16.44 -47.42
C VAL A 12 -42.39 -15.99 -48.27
N SER A 13 -41.92 -14.76 -48.07
CA SER A 13 -40.63 -14.34 -48.62
C SER A 13 -39.54 -15.20 -47.96
N LYS A 14 -39.06 -16.22 -48.68
CA LYS A 14 -37.84 -16.92 -48.29
C LYS A 14 -36.69 -15.93 -48.46
N PHE A 15 -36.15 -15.40 -47.35
CA PHE A 15 -34.80 -14.88 -47.38
C PHE A 15 -33.89 -16.03 -47.83
N SER A 16 -33.20 -15.83 -48.96
CA SER A 16 -32.15 -16.76 -49.38
C SER A 16 -31.07 -16.72 -48.31
N ALA A 17 -30.95 -17.79 -47.53
CA ALA A 17 -29.86 -17.95 -46.59
C ALA A 17 -28.56 -18.13 -47.38
N ARG A 18 -27.86 -17.02 -47.61
CA ARG A 18 -26.49 -17.05 -48.12
C ARG A 18 -25.61 -17.68 -47.03
N GLY A 19 -24.89 -18.75 -47.37
CA GLY A 19 -23.93 -19.38 -46.47
C GLY A 19 -22.72 -18.48 -46.24
N PHE A 20 -22.07 -18.64 -45.08
CA PHE A 20 -20.80 -17.97 -44.76
C PHE A 20 -19.70 -18.44 -45.71
N THR A 21 -18.87 -17.50 -46.18
CA THR A 21 -17.68 -17.85 -46.95
C THR A 21 -16.52 -18.20 -46.01
N LEU A 22 -15.58 -19.05 -46.48
CA LEU A 22 -14.37 -19.36 -45.73
C LEU A 22 -13.57 -18.08 -45.37
N ILE A 23 -13.52 -17.13 -46.31
CA ILE A 23 -12.79 -15.88 -46.12
C ILE A 23 -13.41 -14.99 -45.03
N GLU A 24 -14.73 -14.95 -44.89
CA GLU A 24 -15.40 -14.22 -43.79
C GLU A 24 -15.02 -14.78 -42.42
N VAL A 25 -15.02 -16.10 -42.28
CA VAL A 25 -14.66 -16.75 -41.01
C VAL A 25 -13.19 -16.49 -40.69
N LEU A 26 -12.30 -16.59 -41.69
CA LEU A 26 -10.88 -16.30 -41.51
C LEU A 26 -10.63 -14.84 -41.09
N VAL A 27 -11.32 -13.88 -41.71
CA VAL A 27 -11.20 -12.47 -41.34
C VAL A 27 -11.75 -12.22 -39.94
N ALA A 28 -12.91 -12.79 -39.60
CA ALA A 28 -13.48 -12.67 -38.26
C ALA A 28 -12.55 -13.24 -37.18
N MET A 29 -11.95 -14.41 -37.44
CA MET A 29 -10.96 -15.01 -36.55
C MET A 29 -9.69 -14.18 -36.44
N ALA A 30 -9.19 -13.63 -37.56
CA ALA A 30 -7.99 -12.79 -37.56
C ALA A 30 -8.19 -11.51 -36.72
N ILE A 31 -9.33 -10.83 -36.89
CA ILE A 31 -9.66 -9.64 -36.10
C ILE A 31 -9.83 -10.01 -34.62
N THR A 32 -10.55 -11.11 -34.34
CA THR A 32 -10.76 -11.58 -32.97
C THR A 32 -9.43 -11.90 -32.28
N ALA A 33 -8.53 -12.61 -32.97
CA ALA A 33 -7.21 -12.94 -32.46
C ALA A 33 -6.37 -11.67 -32.20
N LEU A 34 -6.40 -10.71 -33.12
CA LEU A 34 -5.71 -9.43 -32.94
C LEU A 34 -6.22 -8.67 -31.71
N VAL A 35 -7.54 -8.53 -31.58
CA VAL A 35 -8.17 -7.86 -30.43
C VAL A 35 -7.83 -8.59 -29.12
N ALA A 36 -7.84 -9.92 -29.11
CA ALA A 36 -7.47 -10.71 -27.94
C ALA A 36 -6.01 -10.46 -27.53
N ILE A 37 -5.08 -10.41 -28.48
CA ILE A 37 -3.66 -10.12 -28.21
C ILE A 37 -3.50 -8.72 -27.61
N VAL A 38 -4.11 -7.70 -28.23
CA VAL A 38 -4.03 -6.31 -27.74
C VAL A 38 -4.62 -6.22 -26.32
N SER A 39 -5.79 -6.82 -26.10
CA SER A 39 -6.47 -6.79 -24.80
C SER A 39 -5.63 -7.47 -23.71
N TYR A 40 -5.06 -8.62 -24.02
CA TYR A 40 -4.19 -9.35 -23.08
C TYR A 40 -2.92 -8.54 -22.76
N SER A 41 -2.29 -7.93 -23.77
CA SER A 41 -1.11 -7.10 -23.57
C SER A 41 -1.38 -5.87 -22.71
N ALA A 42 -2.52 -5.20 -22.91
CA ALA A 42 -2.93 -4.05 -22.12
C ALA A 42 -3.20 -4.43 -20.66
N LEU A 43 -3.88 -5.55 -20.42
CA LEU A 43 -4.11 -6.07 -19.07
C LEU A 43 -2.80 -6.41 -18.36
N SER A 44 -1.89 -7.11 -19.06
CA SER A 44 -0.58 -7.45 -18.53
C SER A 44 0.22 -6.20 -18.15
N ALA A 45 0.26 -5.20 -19.03
CA ALA A 45 0.92 -3.93 -18.76
C ALA A 45 0.30 -3.18 -17.56
N ALA A 46 -1.03 -3.20 -17.42
CA ALA A 46 -1.72 -2.60 -16.29
C ALA A 46 -1.36 -3.29 -14.96
N ILE A 47 -1.30 -4.63 -14.94
CA ILE A 47 -0.88 -5.40 -13.75
C ILE A 47 0.57 -5.08 -13.38
N SER A 48 1.49 -5.09 -14.35
CA SER A 48 2.90 -4.76 -14.09
C SER A 48 3.08 -3.32 -13.58
N SER A 49 2.31 -2.37 -14.14
CA SER A 49 2.33 -0.98 -13.70
C SER A 49 1.79 -0.82 -12.28
N ALA A 50 0.71 -1.53 -11.95
CA ALA A 50 0.14 -1.53 -10.61
C ALA A 50 1.13 -2.08 -9.57
N GLU A 51 1.85 -3.14 -9.89
CA GLU A 51 2.87 -3.70 -8.97
C GLU A 51 4.07 -2.77 -8.79
N ALA A 52 4.57 -2.17 -9.88
CA ALA A 52 5.63 -1.18 -9.78
C ALA A 52 5.23 0.03 -8.93
N LEU A 53 3.99 0.51 -9.10
CA LEU A 53 3.44 1.57 -8.28
C LEU A 53 3.34 1.13 -6.81
N ARG A 54 2.83 -0.07 -6.54
CA ARG A 54 2.70 -0.62 -5.19
C ARG A 54 4.04 -0.58 -4.44
N ILE A 55 5.10 -1.11 -5.05
CA ILE A 55 6.46 -1.10 -4.47
C ILE A 55 6.93 0.32 -4.14
N SER A 56 6.73 1.27 -5.06
CA SER A 56 7.13 2.67 -4.83
C SER A 56 6.34 3.32 -3.69
N THR A 57 5.04 3.03 -3.59
CA THR A 57 4.16 3.58 -2.54
C THR A 57 4.44 2.98 -1.18
N GLU A 58 4.78 1.69 -1.10
CA GLU A 58 5.16 1.02 0.15
C GLU A 58 6.45 1.65 0.72
N ARG A 59 7.48 1.81 -0.12
CA ARG A 59 8.72 2.46 0.32
C ARG A 59 8.52 3.90 0.81
N ALA A 60 7.71 4.69 0.09
CA ALA A 60 7.39 6.05 0.50
C ALA A 60 6.59 6.09 1.83
N ARG A 61 5.68 5.13 2.01
CA ARG A 61 4.88 4.98 3.24
C ARG A 61 5.77 4.63 4.43
N ASP A 62 6.70 3.70 4.28
CA ASP A 62 7.61 3.28 5.35
C ASP A 62 8.47 4.45 5.84
N ILE A 63 9.07 5.19 4.89
CA ILE A 63 9.84 6.41 5.20
C ILE A 63 8.95 7.44 5.91
N GLY A 64 7.75 7.68 5.39
CA GLY A 64 6.79 8.61 5.99
C GLY A 64 6.41 8.23 7.42
N GLN A 65 6.22 6.94 7.68
CA GLN A 65 5.89 6.41 9.01
C GLN A 65 7.06 6.64 9.99
N VAL A 66 8.28 6.29 9.60
CA VAL A 66 9.49 6.52 10.41
C VAL A 66 9.65 8.01 10.73
N MET A 67 9.56 8.87 9.71
CA MET A 67 9.67 10.32 9.88
C MET A 67 8.57 10.88 10.79
N ALA A 68 7.34 10.36 10.72
CA ALA A 68 6.26 10.76 11.60
C ALA A 68 6.50 10.38 13.06
N ILE A 69 7.06 9.18 13.31
CA ILE A 69 7.41 8.71 14.66
C ILE A 69 8.56 9.54 15.21
N LEU A 70 9.66 9.68 14.47
CA LEU A 70 10.82 10.48 14.86
C LEU A 70 10.43 11.92 15.15
N SER A 71 9.64 12.54 14.28
CA SER A 71 9.15 13.90 14.48
C SER A 71 8.29 14.05 15.74
N ARG A 72 7.49 13.03 16.07
CA ARG A 72 6.68 13.01 17.30
C ARG A 72 7.56 12.90 18.54
N ASP A 73 8.60 12.08 18.50
CA ASP A 73 9.56 11.93 19.58
C ASP A 73 10.30 13.25 19.86
N ILE A 74 10.80 13.91 18.80
CA ILE A 74 11.50 15.19 18.90
C ILE A 74 10.59 16.30 19.43
N ARG A 75 9.35 16.39 18.92
CA ARG A 75 8.40 17.42 19.39
C ARG A 75 7.97 17.24 20.85
N GLN A 76 8.06 16.03 21.39
CA GLN A 76 7.63 15.72 22.75
C GLN A 76 8.79 15.61 23.74
N VAL A 77 9.99 16.09 23.36
CA VAL A 77 11.17 16.10 24.23
C VAL A 77 10.85 16.85 25.54
N ALA A 78 11.19 16.19 26.65
CA ALA A 78 11.12 16.75 27.99
C ALA A 78 12.54 17.01 28.50
N LYS A 79 12.77 18.17 29.13
CA LYS A 79 14.07 18.56 29.71
C LYS A 79 14.38 17.80 31.02
N ARG A 80 14.30 16.46 30.99
CA ARG A 80 14.52 15.59 32.15
C ARG A 80 15.75 14.70 31.92
N PRO A 81 16.86 14.93 32.65
CA PRO A 81 17.98 13.99 32.67
C PRO A 81 17.59 12.70 33.40
N VAL A 82 18.27 11.61 33.08
CA VAL A 82 18.00 10.27 33.61
C VAL A 82 19.28 9.67 34.18
N ILE A 83 19.14 8.69 35.06
CA ILE A 83 20.26 7.87 35.52
C ILE A 83 20.21 6.57 34.72
N ASP A 84 21.33 6.18 34.11
CA ASP A 84 21.43 4.93 33.37
C ASP A 84 21.64 3.72 34.29
N GLU A 85 21.74 2.54 33.69
CA GLU A 85 21.95 1.27 34.39
C GLU A 85 23.29 1.20 35.15
N PHE A 86 24.24 2.09 34.83
CA PHE A 86 25.55 2.20 35.44
C PHE A 86 25.62 3.32 36.48
N GLY A 87 24.49 3.95 36.82
CA GLY A 87 24.43 5.05 37.78
C GLY A 87 24.94 6.39 37.25
N GLN A 88 25.23 6.50 35.95
CA GLN A 88 25.70 7.74 35.33
C GLN A 88 24.52 8.64 34.96
N ARG A 89 24.71 9.95 35.16
CA ARG A 89 23.69 10.95 34.81
C ARG A 89 23.77 11.26 33.33
N MET A 90 22.76 10.84 32.58
CA MET A 90 22.63 11.15 31.16
C MET A 90 21.80 12.43 30.93
N PRO A 91 22.18 13.28 29.95
CA PRO A 91 21.41 14.46 29.59
C PRO A 91 20.06 14.08 28.97
N ALA A 92 19.12 15.03 28.97
CA ALA A 92 17.77 14.83 28.43
C ALA A 92 17.75 14.48 26.94
N VAL A 93 18.75 14.94 26.18
CA VAL A 93 19.00 14.58 24.79
C VAL A 93 20.50 14.32 24.64
N LEU A 94 20.85 13.26 23.92
CA LEU A 94 22.19 12.84 23.58
C LEU A 94 22.18 12.34 22.13
N GLY A 95 23.25 12.54 21.39
CA GLY A 95 23.41 12.04 20.03
C GLY A 95 24.72 12.56 19.42
N GLY A 96 25.01 12.12 18.20
CA GLY A 96 26.25 12.46 17.48
C GLY A 96 27.27 11.34 17.47
N GLU A 97 28.39 11.53 16.75
CA GLU A 97 29.37 10.47 16.44
C GLU A 97 30.03 9.83 17.67
N LEU A 98 30.10 10.55 18.80
CA LEU A 98 30.69 10.07 20.05
C LEU A 98 29.67 9.44 20.99
N ALA A 99 28.38 9.47 20.65
CA ALA A 99 27.32 8.84 21.43
C ALA A 99 27.18 7.35 21.06
N ARG A 100 26.70 6.55 22.01
CA ARG A 100 26.44 5.12 21.78
C ARG A 100 25.34 4.88 20.75
N ASP A 101 24.32 5.74 20.78
CA ASP A 101 23.18 5.72 19.87
C ASP A 101 23.14 7.07 19.13
N GLU A 102 22.63 7.05 17.90
CA GLU A 102 22.55 8.20 17.00
C GLU A 102 21.69 9.32 17.61
N LEU A 103 20.60 8.93 18.28
CA LEU A 103 19.74 9.85 19.01
C LEU A 103 19.08 9.18 20.20
N THR A 104 19.35 9.70 21.39
CA THR A 104 18.71 9.30 22.64
C THR A 104 18.08 10.51 23.32
N LEU A 105 16.79 10.43 23.64
CA LEU A 105 16.02 11.55 24.21
C LEU A 105 15.02 11.09 25.26
N THR A 106 14.74 11.96 26.23
CA THR A 106 13.61 11.82 27.14
C THR A 106 12.42 12.57 26.56
N ARG A 107 11.26 11.92 26.44
CA ARG A 107 10.01 12.53 25.98
C ARG A 107 8.85 12.29 26.94
N ALA A 108 7.80 13.09 26.76
CA ALA A 108 6.49 12.76 27.32
C ALA A 108 5.98 11.46 26.69
N GLY A 109 5.72 10.48 27.54
CA GLY A 109 5.12 9.19 27.20
C GLY A 109 3.60 9.28 27.10
N TRP A 110 2.93 8.15 27.32
CA TRP A 110 1.48 8.05 27.24
C TRP A 110 0.79 8.86 28.34
N HIS A 111 -0.32 9.50 27.98
CA HIS A 111 -1.20 10.15 28.94
C HIS A 111 -1.61 9.16 30.04
N ASN A 112 -1.55 9.60 31.30
CA ASN A 112 -1.91 8.78 32.45
C ASN A 112 -3.32 9.12 32.93
N SER A 113 -4.33 8.78 32.13
CA SER A 113 -5.74 9.06 32.45
C SER A 113 -6.24 8.33 33.70
N THR A 114 -5.61 7.23 34.08
CA THR A 114 -5.99 6.38 35.22
C THR A 114 -5.28 6.76 36.53
N GLY A 115 -4.37 7.74 36.50
CA GLY A 115 -3.64 8.19 37.69
C GLY A 115 -2.73 7.14 38.33
N ALA A 116 -2.40 6.06 37.62
CA ALA A 116 -1.54 4.99 38.15
C ALA A 116 -0.16 5.55 38.55
N PRO A 117 0.51 5.00 39.58
CA PRO A 117 1.83 5.43 40.04
C PRO A 117 2.93 4.95 39.08
N ARG A 118 2.89 5.42 37.85
CA ARG A 118 3.89 5.18 36.81
C ARG A 118 4.42 6.51 36.30
N SER A 119 5.67 6.53 35.89
CA SER A 119 6.21 7.68 35.20
C SER A 119 5.48 7.92 33.88
N THR A 120 5.15 9.19 33.64
CA THR A 120 4.62 9.65 32.36
C THR A 120 5.73 9.93 31.35
N LEU A 121 7.01 9.77 31.73
CA LEU A 121 8.15 10.01 30.86
C LEU A 121 8.72 8.70 30.32
N GLN A 122 9.20 8.78 29.08
CA GLN A 122 9.87 7.67 28.41
C GLN A 122 11.23 8.14 27.91
N ARG A 123 12.22 7.28 28.04
CA ARG A 123 13.49 7.41 27.34
C ARG A 123 13.38 6.63 26.04
N VAL A 124 13.69 7.27 24.93
CA VAL A 124 13.69 6.69 23.59
C VAL A 124 15.09 6.80 23.04
N HIS A 125 15.56 5.76 22.38
CA HIS A 125 16.83 5.74 21.67
C HIS A 125 16.62 5.18 20.27
N TRP A 126 17.35 5.76 19.33
CA TRP A 126 17.37 5.40 17.91
C TRP A 126 18.78 4.98 17.57
N TRP A 127 18.92 3.80 16.99
CA TRP A 127 20.21 3.30 16.52
C TRP A 127 20.13 2.61 15.18
N ILE A 128 21.23 2.57 14.44
CA ILE A 128 21.34 1.82 13.19
C ILE A 128 22.13 0.54 13.45
N GLU A 129 21.56 -0.58 13.03
CA GLU A 129 22.18 -1.91 13.09
C GLU A 129 21.81 -2.65 11.81
N ASP A 130 22.82 -3.22 11.12
CA ASP A 130 22.63 -3.93 9.84
C ASP A 130 21.79 -3.15 8.81
N GLU A 131 22.12 -1.87 8.59
CA GLU A 131 21.39 -0.95 7.69
C GLU A 131 19.90 -0.74 8.06
N THR A 132 19.50 -1.14 9.27
CA THR A 132 18.14 -1.03 9.78
C THR A 132 18.10 0.00 10.91
N LEU A 133 17.20 0.98 10.78
CA LEU A 133 16.96 1.94 11.85
C LEU A 133 16.02 1.32 12.89
N TRP A 134 16.53 1.16 14.11
CA TRP A 134 15.81 0.66 15.26
C TRP A 134 15.37 1.78 16.19
N ARG A 135 14.27 1.52 16.91
CA ARG A 135 13.73 2.42 17.93
C ARG A 135 13.39 1.63 19.19
N GLY A 136 14.05 1.96 20.29
CA GLY A 136 13.83 1.38 21.61
C GLY A 136 13.21 2.40 22.55
N TYR A 137 12.50 1.92 23.57
CA TYR A 137 12.02 2.79 24.64
C TYR A 137 11.98 2.07 25.99
N PHE A 138 12.15 2.84 27.06
CA PHE A 138 11.94 2.37 28.42
C PHE A 138 11.29 3.45 29.30
N PRO A 139 10.46 3.07 30.28
CA PRO A 139 9.92 4.01 31.26
C PRO A 139 11.05 4.51 32.17
N VAL A 140 11.04 5.81 32.47
CA VAL A 140 12.03 6.42 33.39
C VAL A 140 11.40 6.56 34.76
N LEU A 141 11.90 5.89 35.80
CA LEU A 141 11.43 6.08 37.18
C LEU A 141 12.00 7.37 37.81
#